data_AF-A0A1I0XSG1-F1
#
_entry.id   AF-A0A1I0XSG1-F1
#
_cell.length_a   1.000
_cell.length_b   1.000
_cell.length_c   1.000
_cell.angle_alpha   90.00
_cell.angle_beta   90.00
_cell.angle_gamma   90.00
#
_symmetry.space_group_name_H-M   'P 1'
#
loop_
_entity.id
_entity.type
_entity.pdbx_description
1 polymer ?
#
loop_
_entity_poly.entity_id
_entity_poly.type
_entity_poly.pdbx_seq_one_letter_code
_entity_poly.pdbx_strand_id
1 'polypeptide(L)'
;MAGDNPYAARSSALLPTTMEMDGRTADALTRKSLPDLQSIYEQLLEEAEKGEKLIADGGSACACDVAYSQLLIVIGFSITKLDGGGRYEDWMEDESIERLASYRELVGTCGDDAGSSAASGITDEMILAL
;
A
#
# COMPACT_ATOMS: atom_id res chain seq x y z
N MET A 1 22.25 12.52 -22.07
CA MET A 1 21.84 12.96 -20.72
C MET A 1 20.76 11.99 -20.29
N ALA A 2 21.04 11.13 -19.31
CA ALA A 2 19.99 10.33 -18.69
C ALA A 2 19.08 11.34 -18.01
N GLY A 3 17.85 11.47 -18.50
CA GLY A 3 16.89 12.45 -18.01
C GLY A 3 16.59 12.15 -16.54
N ASP A 4 16.54 13.20 -15.73
CA ASP A 4 16.11 13.09 -14.34
C ASP A 4 14.78 12.33 -14.30
N ASN A 5 14.74 11.23 -13.55
CA ASN A 5 13.53 10.45 -13.37
C ASN A 5 12.44 11.38 -12.81
N PRO A 6 11.33 11.62 -13.55
CA PRO A 6 10.31 12.59 -13.13
C PRO A 6 9.60 12.19 -11.83
N TYR A 7 9.74 10.93 -11.41
CA TYR A 7 9.13 10.39 -10.19
C TYR A 7 10.05 10.48 -8.97
N ALA A 8 11.37 10.64 -9.16
CA ALA A 8 12.36 10.48 -8.10
C ALA A 8 12.08 11.33 -6.85
N ALA A 9 11.81 12.63 -7.03
CA ALA A 9 11.54 13.52 -5.91
C ALA A 9 10.29 13.11 -5.11
N ARG A 10 9.24 12.64 -5.81
CA ARG A 10 8.00 12.18 -5.17
C ARG A 10 8.20 10.82 -4.50
N SER A 11 8.87 9.89 -5.16
CA SER A 11 9.21 8.59 -4.59
C SER A 11 10.08 8.73 -3.33
N SER A 12 11.12 9.57 -3.35
CA SER A 12 11.94 9.82 -2.15
C SER A 12 11.14 10.43 -0.99
N ALA A 13 10.12 11.24 -1.28
CA ALA A 13 9.27 11.84 -0.25
C ALA A 13 8.27 10.84 0.35
N LEU A 14 7.69 9.96 -0.48
CA LEU A 14 6.66 9.02 -0.04
C LEU A 14 7.21 7.70 0.51
N LEU A 15 8.39 7.28 0.07
CA LEU A 15 8.96 5.99 0.43
C LEU A 15 9.05 5.75 1.94
N PRO A 16 9.49 6.71 2.80
CA PRO A 16 9.51 6.50 4.24
C PRO A 16 8.13 6.18 4.82
N THR A 17 7.11 6.94 4.42
CA THR A 17 5.72 6.70 4.83
C THR A 17 5.22 5.37 4.30
N THR A 18 5.60 4.98 3.08
CA THR A 18 5.22 3.68 2.51
C THR A 18 5.77 2.51 3.32
N MET A 19 7.04 2.59 3.73
CA MET A 19 7.67 1.56 4.55
C MET A 19 7.09 1.51 5.98
N GLU A 20 6.74 2.66 6.55
CA GLU A 20 6.05 2.71 7.86
C GLU A 20 4.67 2.05 7.78
N MET A 21 3.89 2.35 6.73
CA MET A 21 2.56 1.80 6.53
C MET A 21 2.59 0.30 6.27
N ASP A 22 3.55 -0.19 5.48
CA ASP A 22 3.80 -1.62 5.27
C ASP A 22 3.96 -2.35 6.61
N GLY A 23 4.89 -1.88 7.46
CA GLY A 23 5.17 -2.51 8.76
C GLY A 23 4.01 -2.42 9.75
N ARG A 24 3.32 -1.28 9.82
CA ARG A 24 2.13 -1.13 10.68
C ARG A 24 0.99 -2.04 10.24
N THR A 25 0.80 -2.21 8.93
CA THR A 25 -0.25 -3.07 8.38
C THR A 25 0.04 -4.54 8.68
N ALA A 26 1.29 -4.97 8.48
CA ALA A 26 1.76 -6.30 8.83
C ALA A 26 1.49 -6.67 10.31
N ASP A 27 1.86 -5.77 11.23
CA ASP A 27 1.62 -5.97 12.68
C ASP A 27 0.13 -6.01 13.02
N ALA A 28 -0.67 -5.09 12.45
CA ALA A 28 -2.11 -5.02 12.70
C ALA A 28 -2.85 -6.29 12.22
N LEU A 29 -2.46 -6.84 11.06
CA LEU A 29 -3.04 -8.07 10.53
C LEU A 29 -2.63 -9.30 11.35
N THR A 30 -1.36 -9.39 11.73
CA THR A 30 -0.87 -10.44 12.63
C THR A 30 -1.62 -10.46 13.96
N ARG A 31 -1.91 -9.29 14.53
CA ARG A 31 -2.67 -9.15 15.78
C ARG A 31 -4.19 -9.17 15.60
N LYS A 32 -4.68 -9.17 14.36
CA LYS A 32 -6.11 -9.04 14.02
C LYS A 32 -6.75 -7.81 14.68
N SER A 33 -6.02 -6.69 14.72
CA SER A 33 -6.44 -5.47 15.40
C SER A 33 -7.31 -4.60 14.49
N LEU A 34 -8.64 -4.68 14.66
CA LEU A 34 -9.59 -3.87 13.90
C LEU A 34 -9.36 -2.35 14.05
N PRO A 35 -9.11 -1.79 15.26
CA PRO A 35 -8.88 -0.35 15.40
C PRO A 35 -7.62 0.13 14.67
N ASP A 36 -6.55 -0.66 14.70
CA ASP A 36 -5.31 -0.30 14.01
C ASP A 36 -5.52 -0.33 12.49
N LEU A 37 -6.21 -1.34 11.97
CA LEU A 37 -6.55 -1.43 10.55
C LEU A 37 -7.43 -0.25 10.10
N GLN A 38 -8.40 0.18 10.92
CA GLN A 38 -9.23 1.35 10.62
C GLN A 38 -8.39 2.63 10.57
N SER A 39 -7.49 2.84 11.53
CA SER A 39 -6.58 4.00 11.52
C SER A 39 -5.65 4.00 10.31
N ILE A 40 -5.11 2.85 9.93
CA ILE A 40 -4.26 2.70 8.75
C ILE A 40 -5.07 2.96 7.46
N TYR A 41 -6.31 2.45 7.39
CA TYR A 41 -7.22 2.69 6.26
C TYR A 41 -7.48 4.18 6.05
N GLU A 42 -7.79 4.92 7.12
CA GLU A 42 -8.00 6.38 7.05
C GLU A 42 -6.76 7.10 6.54
N GLN A 43 -5.59 6.74 7.04
CA GLN A 43 -4.33 7.34 6.59
C GLN A 43 -4.02 7.02 5.11
N LEU A 44 -4.25 5.79 4.65
CA LEU A 44 -4.08 5.43 3.24
C LEU A 44 -5.06 6.17 2.33
N LEU A 45 -6.29 6.38 2.80
CA LEU A 45 -7.30 7.13 2.06
C LEU A 45 -6.83 8.57 1.85
N GLU A 46 -6.33 9.23 2.90
CA GLU A 46 -5.77 10.59 2.78
C GLU A 46 -4.59 10.67 1.80
N GLU A 47 -3.68 9.69 1.84
CA GLU A 47 -2.53 9.67 0.93
C GLU A 47 -2.94 9.38 -0.53
N ALA A 48 -3.90 8.48 -0.74
CA ALA A 48 -4.47 8.22 -2.06
C ALA A 48 -5.16 9.48 -2.64
N GLU A 49 -5.95 10.19 -1.83
CA GLU A 49 -6.58 11.45 -2.23
C GLU A 49 -5.55 12.54 -2.58
N LYS A 50 -4.45 12.63 -1.82
CA LYS A 50 -3.32 13.54 -2.15
C LYS A 50 -2.67 13.15 -3.48
N GLY A 51 -2.52 11.86 -3.76
CA GLY A 51 -2.04 11.33 -5.03
C GLY A 51 -2.94 11.71 -6.21
N GLU A 52 -4.24 11.46 -6.08
CA GLU A 52 -5.24 11.81 -7.10
C GLU A 52 -5.26 13.31 -7.39
N LYS A 53 -5.24 14.13 -6.33
CA LYS A 53 -5.19 15.59 -6.48
C LYS A 53 -3.94 16.06 -7.21
N LEU A 54 -2.77 15.49 -6.91
CA LEU A 54 -1.54 15.83 -7.64
C LEU A 54 -1.70 15.54 -9.14
N ILE A 55 -2.25 14.38 -9.50
CA ILE A 55 -2.47 14.00 -10.90
C ILE A 55 -3.44 14.97 -11.57
N ALA A 56 -4.53 15.32 -10.89
CA ALA A 56 -5.52 16.27 -11.39
C ALA A 56 -4.93 17.67 -11.64
N ASP A 57 -3.98 18.09 -10.82
CA ASP A 57 -3.24 19.35 -10.95
C ASP A 57 -2.10 19.29 -12.02
N GLY A 58 -2.00 18.18 -12.77
CA GLY A 58 -1.02 18.00 -13.85
C GLY A 58 0.35 17.47 -13.39
N GLY A 59 0.45 17.02 -12.14
CA GLY A 59 1.63 16.33 -11.63
C GLY A 59 1.70 14.87 -12.08
N SER A 60 2.81 14.21 -11.72
CA SER A 60 3.06 12.80 -12.04
C SER A 60 2.98 11.94 -10.78
N ALA A 61 2.12 10.92 -10.81
CA ALA A 61 2.10 9.89 -9.78
C ALA A 61 3.32 8.98 -9.89
N CYS A 62 3.88 8.60 -8.74
CA CYS A 62 4.91 7.58 -8.67
C CYS A 62 4.35 6.24 -8.21
N ALA A 63 5.20 5.21 -8.18
CA ALA A 63 4.78 3.87 -7.77
C ALA A 63 4.24 3.80 -6.32
N CYS A 64 4.74 4.66 -5.41
CA CYS A 64 4.21 4.73 -4.04
C CYS A 64 2.74 5.18 -3.98
N ASP A 65 2.29 6.07 -4.88
CA ASP A 65 0.89 6.50 -4.92
C ASP A 65 -0.04 5.31 -5.25
N VAL A 66 0.36 4.52 -6.25
CA VAL A 66 -0.39 3.33 -6.67
C VAL A 66 -0.34 2.26 -5.59
N ALA A 67 0.79 2.11 -4.91
CA ALA A 67 0.95 1.17 -3.80
C ALA A 67 -0.06 1.46 -2.67
N TYR A 68 -0.30 2.72 -2.35
CA TYR A 68 -1.31 3.08 -1.34
C TYR A 68 -2.72 2.65 -1.72
N SER A 69 -3.13 2.82 -2.97
CA SER A 69 -4.44 2.36 -3.43
C SER A 69 -4.58 0.83 -3.33
N GLN A 70 -3.52 0.07 -3.64
CA GLN A 70 -3.55 -1.39 -3.49
C GLN A 70 -3.70 -1.80 -2.03
N LEU A 71 -2.89 -1.21 -1.15
CA LEU A 71 -2.91 -1.54 0.27
C LEU A 71 -4.26 -1.13 0.93
N LEU A 72 -4.84 0.00 0.52
CA LEU A 72 -6.15 0.46 0.98
C LEU A 72 -7.24 -0.59 0.75
N ILE A 73 -7.24 -1.23 -0.42
CA ILE A 73 -8.22 -2.26 -0.77
C ILE A 73 -8.03 -3.53 0.07
N VAL A 74 -6.78 -4.00 0.20
CA VAL A 74 -6.45 -5.17 1.03
C VAL A 74 -6.89 -4.96 2.49
N ILE A 75 -6.67 -3.75 3.02
CA ILE A 75 -7.10 -3.42 4.39
C ILE A 75 -8.62 -3.34 4.49
N GLY A 76 -9.31 -2.75 3.50
CA GLY A 76 -10.77 -2.71 3.47
C GLY A 76 -11.40 -4.12 3.50
N PHE A 77 -10.82 -5.07 2.77
CA PHE A 77 -11.22 -6.47 2.83
C PHE A 77 -10.92 -7.11 4.17
N SER A 78 -9.75 -6.83 4.76
CA SER A 78 -9.37 -7.36 6.08
C SER A 78 -10.28 -6.85 7.20
N ILE A 79 -10.64 -5.58 7.17
CA ILE A 79 -11.66 -4.98 8.05
C ILE A 79 -12.99 -5.71 7.89
N THR A 80 -13.44 -5.92 6.65
CA THR A 80 -14.69 -6.63 6.34
C THR A 80 -14.68 -8.06 6.89
N LYS A 81 -13.53 -8.76 6.80
CA LYS A 81 -13.34 -10.11 7.36
C LYS A 81 -13.46 -10.12 8.88
N LEU A 82 -12.85 -9.14 9.56
CA LEU A 82 -12.76 -9.08 11.02
C LEU A 82 -14.02 -8.52 11.71
N ASP A 83 -14.70 -7.56 11.09
CA ASP A 83 -15.92 -6.94 11.63
C ASP A 83 -17.12 -7.91 11.65
N GLY A 84 -17.04 -9.03 10.92
CA GLY A 84 -18.04 -10.10 10.99
C GLY A 84 -19.41 -9.73 10.40
N GLY A 85 -19.51 -8.57 9.73
CA GLY A 85 -20.74 -8.06 9.11
C GLY A 85 -21.25 -8.87 7.90
N GLY A 86 -20.67 -10.04 7.62
CA GLY A 86 -21.22 -11.03 6.69
C GLY A 86 -21.05 -10.73 5.20
N ARG A 87 -20.05 -9.92 4.81
CA ARG A 87 -19.80 -9.55 3.41
C ARG A 87 -18.46 -10.03 2.85
N TYR A 88 -17.65 -10.73 3.65
CA TYR A 88 -16.40 -11.28 3.16
C TYR A 88 -16.69 -12.53 2.32
N GLU A 89 -16.18 -12.52 1.09
CA GLU A 89 -16.38 -13.59 0.09
C GLU A 89 -15.02 -14.09 -0.38
N ASP A 90 -14.94 -15.35 -0.84
CA ASP A 90 -13.67 -15.99 -1.23
C ASP A 90 -12.89 -15.19 -2.28
N TRP A 91 -13.59 -14.53 -3.22
CA TRP A 91 -12.95 -13.70 -4.25
C TRP A 91 -12.17 -12.52 -3.66
N MET A 92 -12.55 -12.01 -2.47
CA MET A 92 -11.82 -10.94 -1.80
C MET A 92 -10.47 -11.42 -1.27
N GLU A 93 -10.35 -12.71 -0.95
CA GLU A 93 -9.08 -13.32 -0.53
C GLU A 93 -8.13 -13.44 -1.72
N ASP A 94 -8.60 -13.99 -2.84
CA ASP A 94 -7.83 -14.11 -4.08
C ASP A 94 -7.36 -12.72 -4.57
N GLU A 95 -8.27 -11.75 -4.59
CA GLU A 95 -7.96 -10.37 -4.97
C GLU A 95 -6.94 -9.73 -4.01
N SER A 96 -7.01 -10.05 -2.70
CA SER A 96 -6.01 -9.53 -1.74
C SER A 96 -4.62 -10.05 -2.05
N ILE A 97 -4.48 -11.33 -2.41
CA ILE A 97 -3.20 -11.95 -2.74
C ILE A 97 -2.61 -11.31 -4.00
N GLU A 98 -3.42 -11.13 -5.04
CA GLU A 98 -2.99 -10.47 -6.29
C GLU A 98 -2.54 -9.03 -6.05
N ARG A 99 -3.31 -8.27 -5.25
CA ARG A 99 -2.96 -6.89 -4.90
C ARG A 99 -1.72 -6.78 -4.04
N LEU A 100 -1.51 -7.71 -3.11
CA LEU A 100 -0.28 -7.80 -2.32
C LEU A 100 0.92 -8.07 -3.23
N ALA A 101 0.83 -9.00 -4.17
CA ALA A 101 1.90 -9.22 -5.13
C ALA A 101 2.23 -7.96 -5.95
N SER A 102 1.21 -7.25 -6.46
CA SER A 102 1.42 -5.97 -7.16
C SER A 102 2.01 -4.89 -6.25
N TYR A 103 1.54 -4.80 -5.00
CA TYR A 103 2.07 -3.87 -4.01
C TYR A 103 3.57 -4.06 -3.79
N ARG A 104 4.04 -5.32 -3.72
CA ARG A 104 5.47 -5.64 -3.59
C ARG A 104 6.30 -5.05 -4.73
N GLU A 105 5.84 -5.22 -5.96
CA GLU A 105 6.53 -4.71 -7.15
C GLU A 105 6.54 -3.18 -7.19
N LEU A 106 5.43 -2.54 -6.77
CA LEU A 106 5.31 -1.09 -6.70
C LEU A 106 6.22 -0.48 -5.63
N VAL A 107 6.35 -1.12 -4.46
CA VAL A 107 7.30 -0.68 -3.42
C VAL A 107 8.73 -0.76 -3.95
N GLY A 108 9.09 -1.86 -4.63
CA GLY A 108 10.41 -2.00 -5.25
C GLY A 108 10.68 -0.89 -6.29
N THR A 109 9.71 -0.65 -7.18
CA THR A 109 9.78 0.43 -8.19
C THR A 109 9.91 1.80 -7.55
N CYS A 110 9.16 2.08 -6.48
CA CYS A 110 9.27 3.33 -5.75
C CYS A 110 10.65 3.50 -5.10
N GLY A 111 11.23 2.40 -4.59
CA GLY A 111 12.61 2.36 -4.13
C GLY A 111 13.61 2.73 -5.23
N ASP A 112 13.50 2.06 -6.38
CA ASP A 112 14.36 2.30 -7.54
C ASP A 112 14.28 3.77 -8.00
N ASP A 113 13.06 4.32 -8.07
CA ASP A 113 12.83 5.73 -8.39
C ASP A 113 13.49 6.67 -7.38
N ALA A 114 13.41 6.34 -6.09
CA ALA A 114 14.00 7.10 -5.00
C ALA A 114 15.53 6.92 -4.86
N GLY A 115 16.13 6.00 -5.63
CA GLY A 115 17.54 5.63 -5.50
C GLY A 115 17.88 4.87 -4.22
N SER A 116 16.90 4.16 -3.63
CA SER A 116 17.05 3.40 -2.39
C SER A 116 16.41 2.02 -2.51
N SER A 117 17.03 0.98 -1.97
CA SER A 117 16.37 -0.33 -1.89
C SER A 117 15.13 -0.27 -0.99
N ALA A 118 14.01 -0.80 -1.47
CA ALA A 118 12.77 -0.94 -0.72
C ALA A 118 12.16 -2.32 -0.97
N ALA A 119 11.65 -2.95 0.08
CA ALA A 119 11.00 -4.25 -0.01
C ALA A 119 9.79 -4.27 0.94
N SER A 120 8.67 -4.80 0.46
CA SER A 120 7.46 -4.95 1.26
C SER A 120 7.60 -6.12 2.24
N GLY A 121 7.39 -5.88 3.53
CA GLY A 121 7.37 -6.89 4.58
C GLY A 121 6.00 -7.55 4.76
N ILE A 122 4.91 -6.81 4.55
CA ILE A 122 3.54 -7.37 4.64
C ILE A 122 3.33 -8.53 3.66
N THR A 123 3.92 -8.47 2.47
CA THR A 123 3.78 -9.54 1.48
C THR A 123 4.49 -10.82 1.90
N ASP A 124 5.64 -10.72 2.55
CA ASP A 124 6.35 -11.89 3.08
C ASP A 124 5.64 -12.50 4.28
N GLU A 125 5.02 -11.69 5.14
CA GLU A 125 4.27 -12.18 6.31
C GLU A 125 2.92 -12.79 5.94
N MET A 126 2.20 -12.22 4.97
CA MET A 126 0.83 -12.65 4.65
C MET A 126 0.73 -13.74 3.58
N ILE A 127 1.61 -13.76 2.58
CA ILE A 127 1.60 -14.82 1.56
C ILE A 127 2.00 -16.18 2.18
N LEU A 128 2.74 -16.18 3.29
CA LEU A 128 3.10 -17.39 4.02
C LEU A 128 2.11 -17.81 5.12
N ALA A 129 1.19 -16.92 5.51
CA ALA A 129 0.25 -17.14 6.61
C ALA A 129 -1.19 -17.47 6.17
N LEU A 130 -1.50 -17.26 4.89
CA LEU A 130 -2.71 -17.77 4.21
C LEU A 130 -2.46 -19.20 3.71
#